data_AF-A0A519X4V2-F1
#
_entry.id   AF-A0A519X4V2-F1
#
_cell.length_a   1.000
_cell.length_b   1.000
_cell.length_c   1.000
_cell.angle_alpha   90.00
_cell.angle_beta   90.00
_cell.angle_gamma   90.00
#
_symmetry.space_group_name_H-M   'P 1'
#
loop_
_entity.id
_entity.type
_entity.pdbx_description
1 polymer ?
#
loop_
_entity_poly.entity_id
_entity_poly.type
_entity_poly.pdbx_seq_one_letter_code
_entity_poly.pdbx_strand_id
1 'polypeptide(L)'
;PIYHTNVMMCVGTQFAVVCLPAIPDPIEQQALVSSLTKTGKEIIEISLDQMNHFAGNMLEIQNNNRELLLVMSEQAYLSLSKKQINRLKQYCKLVYAPLYTIEKNGGGSARCMLAEIHLNKK
;
A
#
# COMPACT_ATOMS: atom_id res chain seq x y z
N PRO A 1 8.20 -12.74 -7.34
CA PRO A 1 8.27 -11.98 -8.62
C PRO A 1 7.32 -10.78 -8.59
N ILE A 2 7.78 -9.60 -9.02
CA ILE A 2 6.94 -8.40 -9.11
C ILE A 2 6.34 -8.36 -10.52
N TYR A 3 5.03 -8.59 -10.62
CA TYR A 3 4.29 -8.57 -11.88
C TYR A 3 3.40 -7.33 -12.02
N HIS A 4 3.07 -6.67 -10.91
CA HIS A 4 2.34 -5.41 -10.89
C HIS A 4 2.99 -4.44 -9.90
N THR A 5 3.05 -3.16 -10.26
CA THR A 5 3.53 -2.09 -9.38
C THR A 5 2.70 -1.95 -8.10
N ASN A 6 1.44 -2.42 -8.13
CA ASN A 6 0.56 -2.48 -6.97
C ASN A 6 0.98 -3.50 -5.89
N VAL A 7 2.01 -4.30 -6.12
CA VAL A 7 2.63 -5.14 -5.09
C VAL A 7 3.82 -4.42 -4.46
N MET A 8 4.48 -3.53 -5.22
CA MET A 8 5.66 -2.77 -4.80
C MET A 8 5.31 -1.52 -3.99
N MET A 9 4.19 -0.85 -4.31
CA MET A 9 3.80 0.40 -3.65
C MET A 9 2.29 0.63 -3.54
N CYS A 10 1.93 1.37 -2.48
CA CYS A 10 0.63 2.01 -2.27
C CYS A 10 0.86 3.51 -2.10
N VAL A 11 0.15 4.34 -2.87
CA VAL A 11 0.23 5.80 -2.78
C VAL A 11 -1.09 6.31 -2.22
N GLY A 12 -1.01 6.87 -1.02
CA GLY A 12 -2.13 7.52 -0.35
C GLY A 12 -2.14 9.03 -0.52
N THR A 13 -3.08 9.68 0.15
CA THR A 13 -3.23 11.14 0.13
C THR A 13 -2.00 11.82 0.74
N GLN A 14 -1.56 11.36 1.91
CA GLN A 14 -0.50 12.00 2.72
C GLN A 14 0.75 11.14 2.90
N PHE A 15 0.73 9.88 2.45
CA PHE A 15 1.84 8.95 2.60
C PHE A 15 2.02 8.11 1.33
N ALA A 16 3.16 7.44 1.21
CA ALA A 16 3.38 6.38 0.23
C ALA A 16 4.11 5.22 0.90
N VAL A 17 3.52 4.03 0.82
CA VAL A 17 4.19 2.77 1.21
C VAL A 17 4.95 2.27 0.00
N VAL A 18 6.26 2.05 0.12
CA VAL A 18 7.13 1.72 -1.03
C VAL A 18 8.18 0.70 -0.65
N CYS A 19 8.34 -0.34 -1.47
CA CYS A 19 9.50 -1.24 -1.37
C CYS A 19 10.66 -0.69 -2.19
N LEU A 20 11.47 0.22 -1.60
CA LEU A 20 12.65 0.76 -2.30
C LEU A 20 13.66 -0.32 -2.72
N PRO A 21 13.92 -1.39 -1.94
CA PRO A 21 14.81 -2.47 -2.35
C PRO A 21 14.33 -3.25 -3.59
N ALA A 22 13.08 -3.07 -4.02
CA ALA A 22 12.57 -3.64 -5.28
C ALA A 22 13.02 -2.87 -6.53
N ILE A 23 13.67 -1.72 -6.37
CA ILE A 23 14.16 -0.85 -7.44
C ILE A 23 15.69 -0.92 -7.41
N PRO A 24 16.32 -1.78 -8.23
CA PRO A 24 17.76 -2.02 -8.16
C PRO A 24 18.60 -0.88 -8.74
N ASP A 25 18.05 -0.08 -9.66
CA ASP A 25 18.72 1.08 -10.20
C ASP A 25 18.66 2.25 -9.20
N PRO A 26 19.80 2.72 -8.66
CA PRO A 26 19.82 3.81 -7.68
C PRO A 26 19.34 5.15 -8.26
N ILE A 27 19.48 5.39 -9.57
CA ILE A 27 19.00 6.60 -10.23
C ILE A 27 17.47 6.59 -10.27
N GLU A 28 16.85 5.48 -10.66
CA GLU A 28 15.40 5.33 -10.67
C GLU A 28 14.81 5.38 -9.25
N GLN A 29 15.46 4.71 -8.29
CA GLN A 29 15.05 4.73 -6.88
C GLN A 29 15.06 6.17 -6.34
N GLN A 30 16.14 6.92 -6.58
CA GLN A 30 16.25 8.31 -6.16
C GLN A 30 15.24 9.22 -6.87
N ALA A 31 14.95 8.97 -8.15
CA ALA A 31 13.94 9.71 -8.89
C ALA A 31 12.53 9.50 -8.30
N LEU A 32 12.18 8.26 -7.93
CA LEU A 32 10.92 7.95 -7.26
C LEU A 32 10.82 8.65 -5.89
N VAL A 33 11.84 8.51 -5.05
CA VAL A 33 11.89 9.16 -3.73
C VAL A 33 11.73 10.67 -3.87
N SER A 34 12.42 11.28 -4.84
CA SER A 34 12.34 12.72 -5.10
C SER A 34 10.94 13.14 -5.56
N SER A 35 10.30 12.34 -6.43
CA SER A 35 8.94 12.60 -6.90
C SER A 35 7.93 12.55 -5.75
N LEU A 36 7.98 11.51 -4.92
CA LEU A 36 7.09 11.36 -3.77
C LEU A 36 7.30 12.48 -2.75
N THR A 37 8.55 12.81 -2.44
CA THR A 37 8.91 13.88 -1.50
C THR A 37 8.40 15.25 -1.98
N LYS A 38 8.49 15.55 -3.28
CA LYS A 38 7.94 16.80 -3.87
C LYS A 38 6.44 16.95 -3.68
N THR A 39 5.70 15.85 -3.51
CA THR A 39 4.26 15.89 -3.21
C THR A 39 3.93 16.11 -1.73
N GLY A 40 4.95 16.22 -0.86
CA GLY A 40 4.79 16.36 0.58
C GLY A 40 4.37 15.07 1.29
N LYS A 41 4.40 13.92 0.61
CA LYS A 41 4.01 12.63 1.19
C LYS A 41 5.10 12.07 2.08
N GLU A 42 4.69 11.50 3.21
CA GLU A 42 5.59 10.70 4.03
C GLU A 42 5.90 9.36 3.33
N ILE A 43 7.18 9.05 3.11
CA ILE A 43 7.59 7.75 2.59
C ILE A 43 7.70 6.75 3.75
N ILE A 44 6.93 5.67 3.66
CA ILE A 44 6.93 4.54 4.59
C ILE A 44 7.53 3.34 3.84
N GLU A 45 8.84 3.16 4.00
CA GLU A 45 9.55 2.07 3.36
C GLU A 45 9.13 0.71 3.92
N ILE A 46 8.99 -0.28 3.04
CA ILE A 46 8.77 -1.70 3.37
C ILE A 46 9.88 -2.58 2.79
N SER A 47 10.19 -3.68 3.49
CA SER A 47 11.18 -4.65 3.01
C SER A 47 10.64 -5.51 1.86
N LEU A 48 11.52 -6.24 1.17
CA LEU A 48 11.11 -7.26 0.20
C LEU A 48 10.25 -8.35 0.83
N ASP A 49 10.52 -8.71 2.08
CA ASP A 49 9.72 -9.70 2.81
C ASP A 49 8.30 -9.18 3.08
N GLN A 50 8.16 -7.93 3.55
CA GLN A 50 6.87 -7.28 3.74
C GLN A 50 6.12 -7.15 2.41
N MET A 51 6.83 -6.79 1.32
CA MET A 51 6.28 -6.74 -0.03
C MET A 51 5.73 -8.11 -0.47
N ASN A 52 6.47 -9.20 -0.20
CA ASN A 52 6.03 -10.56 -0.50
C ASN A 52 4.84 -11.02 0.37
N HIS A 53 4.63 -10.38 1.52
CA HIS A 53 3.42 -10.49 2.34
C HIS A 53 2.36 -9.43 1.97
N PHE A 54 2.41 -8.90 0.75
CA PHE A 54 1.44 -7.97 0.17
C PHE A 54 1.35 -6.60 0.86
N ALA A 55 2.37 -6.15 1.59
CA ALA A 55 2.35 -4.85 2.26
C ALA A 55 2.30 -3.65 1.29
N GLY A 56 2.65 -3.82 0.01
CA GLY A 56 2.43 -2.80 -1.02
C GLY A 56 1.04 -2.84 -1.65
N ASN A 57 0.29 -3.95 -1.50
CA ASN A 57 -1.03 -4.17 -2.10
C ASN A 57 -2.18 -3.63 -1.24
N MET A 58 -1.99 -2.41 -0.75
CA MET A 58 -2.97 -1.68 0.04
C MET A 58 -3.69 -0.63 -0.80
N LEU A 59 -4.88 -0.20 -0.39
CA LEU A 59 -5.59 0.90 -1.01
C LEU A 59 -6.18 1.83 0.05
N GLU A 60 -5.88 3.12 -0.07
CA GLU A 60 -6.58 4.15 0.70
C GLU A 60 -7.92 4.45 0.02
N ILE A 61 -9.01 4.39 0.78
CA ILE A 61 -10.36 4.72 0.31
C ILE A 61 -11.01 5.69 1.31
N GLN A 62 -12.04 6.41 0.85
CA GLN A 62 -12.85 7.25 1.72
C GLN A 62 -14.24 6.65 1.89
N ASN A 63 -14.72 6.53 3.13
CA ASN A 63 -16.08 6.07 3.39
C ASN A 63 -17.10 7.22 3.31
N ASN A 64 -18.40 6.91 3.43
CA ASN A 64 -19.49 7.89 3.36
C ASN A 64 -19.40 8.99 4.45
N ASN A 65 -18.66 8.75 5.53
CA ASN A 65 -18.44 9.72 6.61
C ASN A 65 -17.17 10.57 6.39
N ARG A 66 -16.55 10.50 5.20
CA ARG A 66 -15.28 11.15 4.84
C ARG A 66 -14.07 10.66 5.65
N GLU A 67 -14.17 9.52 6.31
CA GLU A 67 -13.04 8.89 7.00
C GLU A 67 -12.16 8.17 5.97
N LEU A 68 -10.85 8.41 6.06
CA LEU A 68 -9.85 7.73 5.24
C LEU A 68 -9.55 6.37 5.87
N LEU A 69 -9.70 5.32 5.07
CA LEU A 69 -9.46 3.93 5.46
C LEU A 69 -8.32 3.38 4.60
N LEU A 70 -7.35 2.71 5.21
CA LEU A 70 -6.35 1.96 4.47
C LEU A 70 -6.69 0.47 4.55
N VAL A 71 -7.11 -0.08 3.42
CA VAL A 71 -7.53 -1.47 3.29
C VAL A 71 -6.33 -2.33 2.88
N MET A 72 -6.11 -3.42 3.62
CA MET A 72 -5.01 -4.37 3.41
C MET A 72 -5.43 -5.78 3.81
N SER A 73 -4.64 -6.81 3.49
CA SER A 73 -4.86 -8.14 4.06
C SER A 73 -4.32 -8.24 5.49
N GLU A 74 -4.77 -9.24 6.22
CA GLU A 74 -4.20 -9.58 7.52
C GLU A 74 -2.70 -9.93 7.43
N GLN A 75 -2.26 -10.61 6.36
CA GLN A 75 -0.83 -10.89 6.14
C GLN A 75 -0.01 -9.60 6.00
N ALA A 76 -0.50 -8.66 5.20
CA ALA A 76 0.12 -7.36 5.04
C ALA A 76 0.22 -6.64 6.39
N TYR A 77 -0.88 -6.59 7.15
CA TYR A 77 -0.92 -5.96 8.46
C TYR A 77 0.08 -6.58 9.45
N LEU A 78 0.12 -7.92 9.54
CA LEU A 78 0.99 -8.65 10.46
C LEU A 78 2.48 -8.55 10.09
N SER A 79 2.80 -8.34 8.80
CA SER A 79 4.18 -8.14 8.34
C SER A 79 4.75 -6.77 8.74
N LEU A 80 3.89 -5.77 8.99
CA LEU A 80 4.33 -4.42 9.31
C LEU A 80 4.88 -4.32 10.74
N SER A 81 5.94 -3.55 10.89
CA SER A 81 6.45 -3.17 12.20
C SER A 81 5.47 -2.26 12.93
N LYS A 82 5.51 -2.28 14.27
CA LYS A 82 4.74 -1.34 15.11
C LYS A 82 4.97 0.13 14.72
N LYS A 83 6.19 0.49 14.31
CA LYS A 83 6.53 1.85 13.84
C LYS A 83 5.79 2.20 12.54
N GLN A 84 5.79 1.31 11.55
CA GLN A 84 5.06 1.52 10.29
C GLN A 84 3.55 1.62 10.54
N ILE A 85 2.99 0.71 11.36
CA ILE A 85 1.57 0.73 11.76
C ILE A 85 1.21 2.06 12.41
N ASN A 86 2.03 2.54 13.34
CA ASN A 86 1.76 3.80 14.04
C ASN A 86 1.80 5.00 13.10
N ARG A 87 2.73 5.04 12.13
CA ARG A 87 2.79 6.10 11.11
C ARG A 87 1.53 6.09 10.24
N LEU A 88 1.13 4.93 9.72
CA LEU A 88 -0.08 4.80 8.90
C LEU A 88 -1.35 5.22 9.65
N LYS A 89 -1.47 4.85 10.93
CA LYS A 89 -2.59 5.23 11.80
C LYS A 89 -2.74 6.74 12.02
N GLN A 90 -1.70 7.54 11.75
CA GLN A 90 -1.81 9.00 11.81
C GLN A 90 -2.64 9.57 10.65
N TYR A 91 -2.73 8.86 9.53
CA TYR A 91 -3.41 9.33 8.32
C TYR A 91 -4.76 8.67 8.07
N CYS A 92 -4.90 7.40 8.47
CA CYS A 92 -6.03 6.57 8.09
C CYS A 92 -6.35 5.52 9.15
N LYS A 93 -7.61 5.07 9.18
CA LYS A 93 -7.99 3.90 9.95
C LYS A 93 -7.61 2.64 9.17
N LEU A 94 -6.87 1.74 9.82
CA LEU A 94 -6.47 0.48 9.20
C LEU A 94 -7.64 -0.50 9.22
N VAL A 95 -7.96 -1.06 8.05
CA VAL A 95 -8.98 -2.09 7.87
C VAL A 95 -8.31 -3.29 7.23
N TYR A 96 -8.41 -4.45 7.87
CA TYR A 96 -7.81 -5.67 7.38
C TYR A 96 -8.69 -6.88 7.66
N ALA A 97 -8.56 -7.88 6.79
CA ALA A 97 -9.27 -9.15 6.87
C ALA A 97 -8.37 -10.29 6.36
N PRO A 98 -8.60 -11.53 6.80
CA PRO A 98 -7.89 -12.68 6.26
C PRO A 98 -8.26 -12.91 4.79
N LEU A 99 -7.29 -12.80 3.88
CA LEU A 99 -7.45 -13.01 2.42
C LEU A 99 -6.69 -14.26 1.92
N TYR A 100 -6.34 -15.18 2.83
CA TYR A 100 -5.43 -16.30 2.60
C TYR A 100 -5.71 -17.11 1.33
N THR A 101 -6.98 -17.42 1.05
CA THR A 101 -7.37 -18.21 -0.12
C THR A 101 -7.05 -17.50 -1.43
N ILE A 102 -7.25 -16.17 -1.48
CA ILE A 102 -7.02 -15.35 -2.67
C ILE A 102 -5.53 -15.12 -2.87
N GLU A 103 -4.81 -14.84 -1.78
CA GLU A 103 -3.36 -14.62 -1.80
C GLU A 103 -2.60 -15.89 -2.21
N LYS A 104 -2.99 -17.04 -1.66
CA LYS A 104 -2.34 -18.32 -1.94
C LYS A 104 -2.58 -18.83 -3.36
N ASN A 105 -3.81 -18.68 -3.88
CA ASN A 105 -4.20 -19.31 -5.15
C ASN A 105 -4.23 -18.34 -6.34
N GLY A 106 -4.46 -17.04 -6.10
CA GLY A 106 -4.70 -16.04 -7.15
C GLY A 106 -3.57 -15.01 -7.32
N GLY A 107 -2.60 -14.95 -6.42
CA GLY A 107 -1.55 -13.92 -6.46
C GLY A 107 -2.12 -12.50 -6.38
N GLY A 108 -3.29 -12.31 -5.77
CA GLY A 108 -3.89 -11.00 -5.53
C GLY A 108 -4.08 -10.77 -4.03
N SER A 109 -4.20 -9.52 -3.62
CA SER A 109 -4.56 -9.16 -2.24
C SER A 109 -5.59 -8.01 -2.26
N ALA A 110 -5.75 -7.31 -1.14
CA ALA A 110 -6.84 -6.37 -0.89
C ALA A 110 -7.05 -5.36 -2.03
N ARG A 111 -5.99 -4.69 -2.51
CA ARG A 111 -6.12 -3.71 -3.61
C ARG A 111 -6.60 -4.34 -4.91
N CYS A 112 -6.21 -5.59 -5.20
CA CYS A 112 -6.66 -6.29 -6.41
C CYS A 112 -8.14 -6.67 -6.37
N MET A 113 -8.79 -6.63 -5.20
CA MET A 113 -10.20 -6.94 -5.00
C MET A 113 -11.11 -5.71 -4.98
N LEU A 114 -10.52 -4.51 -5.11
CA LEU A 114 -11.22 -3.24 -5.02
C LEU A 114 -11.11 -2.49 -6.35
N ALA A 115 -12.22 -1.88 -6.76
CA ALA A 115 -12.26 -0.99 -7.92
C ALA A 115 -12.91 0.33 -7.50
N GLU A 116 -12.16 1.42 -7.60
CA GLU A 116 -12.68 2.75 -7.34
C GLU A 116 -13.50 3.24 -8.54
N ILE A 117 -14.76 3.60 -8.28
CA ILE A 117 -15.64 4.20 -9.28
C ILE A 117 -15.49 5.72 -9.19
N HIS A 118 -14.63 6.26 -10.04
CA HIS A 118 -14.32 7.68 -10.09
C HIS A 118 -15.34 8.52 -10.90
N LEU A 119 -16.34 7.85 -11.48
CA LEU A 119 -17.39 8.49 -12.26
C LEU A 119 -18.57 8.84 -11.35
N ASN A 120 -19.09 10.06 -11.48
CA ASN A 120 -20.30 10.47 -10.80
C ASN A 120 -21.47 9.56 -11.20
N LYS A 121 -22.33 9.21 -10.23
CA LYS A 121 -23.60 8.54 -10.55
C LYS A 121 -24.40 9.45 -11.48
N LYS A 122 -24.91 8.87 -12.57
CA LYS A 122 -25.86 9.54 -13.45
C LYS A 122 -27.15 9.85 -12.71
#